data_AF-A0A9P3ID02-F1
#
_entry.id   AF-A0A9P3ID02-F1
#
_cell.length_a   1.000
_cell.length_b   1.000
_cell.length_c   1.000
_cell.angle_alpha   90.00
_cell.angle_beta   90.00
_cell.angle_gamma   90.00
#
_symmetry.space_group_name_H-M   'P 1'
#
loop_
_entity.id
_entity.type
_entity.pdbx_description
1 polymer ?
#
loop_
_entity_poly.entity_id
_entity_poly.type
_entity_poly.pdbx_seq_one_letter_code
_entity_poly.pdbx_strand_id
1 'polypeptide(L)'
;MLPGSHRMVMGHTIQQPGGINATCRGKAIRVDVGMSEGCGGAEAEILEIRKDREVWVVRAAEEPAGKPGKAHVLAGTELPADKSGFWGKLKEAMGARVA
;
A
#
# COMPACT_ATOMS: atom_id res chain seq x y z
N MET A 1 10.97 8.69 -9.17
CA MET A 1 10.12 7.61 -9.73
C MET A 1 10.10 7.75 -11.23
N LEU A 2 10.13 6.64 -11.96
CA LEU A 2 10.06 6.66 -13.42
C LEU A 2 8.72 7.27 -13.87
N PRO A 3 8.69 8.03 -14.99
CA PRO A 3 7.43 8.55 -15.54
C PRO A 3 6.38 7.43 -15.69
N GLY A 4 5.14 7.70 -15.29
CA GLY A 4 4.04 6.72 -15.32
C GLY A 4 3.98 5.76 -14.12
N SER A 5 4.97 5.75 -13.22
CA SER A 5 4.89 4.95 -11.99
C SER A 5 4.19 5.71 -10.86
N HIS A 6 3.22 5.05 -10.21
CA HIS A 6 2.49 5.60 -9.07
C HIS A 6 3.22 5.38 -7.74
N ARG A 7 3.99 4.30 -7.63
CA ARG A 7 4.64 3.87 -6.39
C ARG A 7 5.83 2.95 -6.67
N MET A 8 6.84 3.02 -5.80
CA MET A 8 7.93 2.06 -5.73
C MET A 8 7.67 1.04 -4.61
N VAL A 9 7.81 -0.25 -4.91
CA VAL A 9 7.81 -1.32 -3.90
C VAL A 9 9.21 -1.90 -3.86
N MET A 10 9.81 -1.95 -2.67
CA MET A 10 11.21 -2.36 -2.48
C MET A 10 11.32 -3.38 -1.35
N GLY A 11 11.99 -4.50 -1.64
CA GLY A 11 12.33 -5.55 -0.68
C GLY A 11 13.74 -5.42 -0.12
N HIS A 12 14.26 -6.50 0.47
CA HIS A 12 15.65 -6.61 0.98
C HIS A 12 16.02 -5.54 2.02
N THR A 13 15.05 -5.17 2.84
CA THR A 13 15.27 -4.22 3.93
C THR A 13 14.74 -4.79 5.23
N ILE A 14 15.59 -4.80 6.27
CA ILE A 14 15.14 -5.09 7.63
C ILE A 14 14.28 -3.90 8.07
N GLN A 15 13.01 -4.16 8.40
CA GLN A 15 12.07 -3.13 8.82
C GLN A 15 11.66 -3.35 10.28
N GLN A 16 12.61 -3.36 11.20
CA GLN A 16 12.31 -3.47 12.62
C GLN A 16 12.12 -2.10 13.29
N PRO A 17 11.23 -1.98 14.29
CA PRO A 17 10.25 -2.98 14.74
C PRO A 17 8.93 -2.96 13.92
N GLY A 18 8.84 -2.10 12.90
CA GLY A 18 7.57 -1.68 12.30
C GLY A 18 6.98 -2.58 11.20
N GLY A 19 7.75 -3.52 10.65
CA GLY A 19 7.35 -4.34 9.51
C GLY A 19 7.22 -3.54 8.20
N ILE A 20 6.49 -4.11 7.23
CA ILE A 20 6.09 -3.49 5.97
C ILE A 20 5.48 -2.12 6.25
N ASN A 21 6.04 -1.10 5.62
CA ASN A 21 5.60 0.26 5.86
C ASN A 21 5.69 1.14 4.61
N ALA A 22 4.96 2.25 4.66
CA ALA A 22 4.96 3.29 3.64
C ALA A 22 5.86 4.45 4.05
N THR A 23 6.62 4.97 3.08
CA THR A 23 7.41 6.19 3.22
C THR A 23 7.18 7.12 2.03
N CYS A 24 7.73 8.33 2.09
CA CYS A 24 7.57 9.35 1.05
C CYS A 24 6.10 9.63 0.72
N ARG A 25 5.24 9.75 1.76
CA ARG A 25 3.78 9.92 1.62
C ARG A 25 3.13 8.79 0.81
N GLY A 26 3.53 7.55 1.11
CA GLY A 26 3.10 6.36 0.38
C GLY A 26 3.53 6.31 -1.07
N LYS A 27 4.59 7.01 -1.47
CA LYS A 27 5.20 6.84 -2.81
C LYS A 27 6.22 5.70 -2.85
N ALA A 28 6.69 5.25 -1.69
CA ALA A 28 7.54 4.07 -1.57
C ALA A 28 7.00 3.15 -0.48
N ILE A 29 6.92 1.85 -0.76
CA ILE A 29 6.61 0.81 0.21
C ILE A 29 7.86 -0.03 0.41
N ARG A 30 8.25 -0.20 1.66
CA ARG A 30 9.33 -1.08 2.09
C ARG A 30 8.71 -2.39 2.55
N VAL A 31 9.05 -3.48 1.88
CA VAL A 31 8.61 -4.83 2.21
C VAL A 31 9.76 -5.55 2.88
N ASP A 32 9.50 -6.12 4.04
CA ASP A 32 10.42 -7.06 4.66
C ASP A 32 10.16 -8.46 4.10
N VAL A 33 11.21 -9.07 3.57
CA VAL A 33 11.14 -10.37 2.87
C VAL A 33 11.57 -11.53 3.79
N GLY A 34 11.32 -11.43 5.09
CA GLY A 34 11.75 -12.41 6.10
C GLY A 34 13.19 -12.21 6.59
N MET A 35 13.84 -11.10 6.20
CA MET A 35 15.16 -10.77 6.73
C MET A 35 15.09 -10.39 8.21
N SER A 36 13.96 -9.83 8.68
CA SER A 36 13.81 -9.53 10.11
C SER A 36 13.55 -10.75 10.98
N GLU A 37 13.10 -11.89 10.44
CA GLU A 37 13.04 -13.16 11.20
C GLU A 37 14.47 -13.58 11.58
N GLY A 38 15.37 -13.60 10.59
CA GLY A 38 16.80 -13.89 10.79
C GLY A 38 17.60 -12.78 11.51
N CYS A 39 17.05 -11.57 11.64
CA CYS A 39 17.76 -10.41 12.20
C CYS A 39 17.05 -9.77 13.41
N GLY A 40 16.29 -10.56 14.19
CA GLY A 40 15.62 -10.09 15.41
C GLY A 40 14.24 -10.70 15.66
N GLY A 41 13.88 -11.77 14.95
CA GLY A 41 12.69 -12.58 15.23
C GLY A 41 11.37 -11.88 14.93
N ALA A 42 11.32 -10.92 14.00
CA ALA A 42 10.06 -10.31 13.62
C ALA A 42 9.25 -11.24 12.71
N GLU A 43 7.94 -11.30 12.94
CA GLU A 43 6.99 -12.11 12.17
C GLU A 43 6.97 -11.73 10.69
N ALA A 44 6.80 -12.73 9.82
CA ALA A 44 6.65 -12.52 8.39
C ALA A 44 5.34 -11.79 8.06
N GLU A 45 5.40 -10.89 7.09
CA GLU A 45 4.27 -10.09 6.62
C GLU A 45 4.08 -10.17 5.12
N ILE A 46 2.84 -10.00 4.68
CA ILE A 46 2.46 -10.02 3.26
C ILE A 46 1.92 -8.65 2.88
N LEU A 47 2.44 -8.10 1.78
CA LEU A 47 1.85 -6.97 1.10
C LEU A 47 0.78 -7.48 0.13
N GLU A 48 -0.49 -7.21 0.42
CA GLU A 48 -1.61 -7.57 -0.45
C GLU A 48 -2.16 -6.33 -1.17
N ILE A 49 -2.29 -6.40 -2.49
CA ILE A 49 -2.94 -5.36 -3.30
C ILE A 49 -4.34 -5.84 -3.65
N ARG A 50 -5.36 -5.11 -3.18
CA ARG A 50 -6.77 -5.45 -3.39
C ARG A 50 -7.44 -4.47 -4.34
N LYS A 51 -8.18 -5.02 -5.32
CA LYS A 51 -9.03 -4.28 -6.26
C LYS A 51 -8.31 -3.09 -6.94
N ASP A 52 -7.00 -3.23 -7.16
CA ASP A 52 -6.11 -2.23 -7.75
C ASP A 52 -6.10 -0.86 -7.04
N ARG A 53 -6.57 -0.79 -5.79
CA ARG A 53 -6.80 0.49 -5.09
C ARG A 53 -6.29 0.51 -3.66
N GLU A 54 -6.26 -0.64 -3.02
CA GLU A 54 -5.93 -0.74 -1.60
C GLU A 54 -4.67 -1.57 -1.41
N VAL A 55 -3.81 -1.09 -0.52
CA VAL A 55 -2.63 -1.83 -0.09
C VAL A 55 -2.83 -2.23 1.35
N TRP A 56 -2.74 -3.52 1.60
CA TRP A 56 -2.94 -4.13 2.90
C TRP A 56 -1.65 -4.79 3.36
N VAL A 57 -1.40 -4.72 4.67
CA VAL A 57 -0.41 -5.56 5.34
C VAL A 57 -1.17 -6.66 6.05
N VAL A 58 -0.85 -7.90 5.70
CA VAL A 58 -1.44 -9.11 6.29
C VAL A 58 -0.37 -9.81 7.12
N ARG A 59 -0.70 -10.08 8.38
CA ARG A 59 0.11 -10.91 9.28
C ARG A 59 -0.60 -12.23 9.49
N ALA A 60 0.15 -13.32 9.66
CA ALA A 60 -0.41 -14.49 10.29
C ALA A 60 -0.96 -14.06 11.66
N ALA A 61 -2.27 -14.22 11.88
CA ALA A 61 -2.75 -14.28 13.25
C ALA A 61 -2.25 -15.62 13.81
N GLU A 62 -2.02 -15.74 15.12
CA GLU A 62 -1.95 -17.05 15.80
C GLU A 62 -3.32 -17.77 15.72
N GLU A 63 -3.84 -17.99 14.52
CA GLU A 63 -5.08 -18.70 14.26
C GLU A 63 -4.82 -19.86 13.29
N PRO A 64 -5.50 -21.00 13.48
CA PRO A 64 -5.22 -22.22 12.74
C PRO A 64 -5.37 -22.02 11.23
N ALA A 65 -4.53 -22.73 10.47
CA ALA A 65 -4.45 -22.68 9.02
C ALA A 65 -5.84 -22.71 8.35
N GLY A 66 -6.12 -21.70 7.52
CA GLY A 66 -7.37 -21.60 6.75
C GLY A 66 -8.21 -20.34 7.00
N LYS A 67 -7.82 -19.48 7.94
CA LYS A 67 -8.45 -18.16 8.15
C LYS A 67 -7.54 -17.03 7.66
N PRO A 68 -8.07 -15.96 7.05
CA PRO A 68 -7.27 -14.81 6.69
C PRO A 68 -6.70 -14.18 7.97
N GLY A 69 -5.39 -13.97 7.98
CA GLY A 69 -4.70 -13.33 9.09
C GLY A 69 -5.12 -11.87 9.30
N LYS A 70 -4.70 -11.25 10.40
CA LYS A 70 -5.07 -9.86 10.70
C LYS A 70 -4.49 -8.94 9.62
N ALA A 71 -5.38 -8.26 8.91
CA ALA A 71 -5.04 -7.38 7.81
C ALA A 71 -5.39 -5.93 8.18
N HIS A 72 -4.52 -4.98 7.83
CA HIS A 72 -4.83 -3.55 7.94
C HIS A 72 -4.39 -2.80 6.69
N VAL A 73 -5.11 -1.72 6.36
CA VAL A 73 -4.75 -0.83 5.25
C VAL A 73 -3.47 -0.08 5.62
N LEU A 74 -2.50 -0.07 4.72
CA LEU A 74 -1.24 0.61 4.95
C LEU A 74 -1.45 2.13 4.87
N ALA A 75 -1.23 2.82 5.98
CA ALA A 75 -1.48 4.26 6.07
C ALA A 75 -0.70 5.07 5.02
N GLY A 76 -1.33 6.11 4.46
CA GLY A 76 -0.73 6.98 3.45
C GLY A 76 -0.62 6.35 2.06
N THR A 77 -1.19 5.15 1.85
CA THR A 77 -1.20 4.49 0.53
C THR A 77 -2.45 4.73 -0.31
N GLU A 78 -3.41 5.51 0.20
CA GLU A 78 -4.65 5.86 -0.49
C GLU A 78 -4.34 6.48 -1.85
N LEU A 79 -4.86 5.88 -2.92
CA LEU A 79 -4.77 6.50 -4.23
C LEU A 79 -5.67 7.74 -4.23
N PRO A 80 -5.16 8.92 -4.65
CA PRO A 80 -6.04 10.06 -4.89
C PRO A 80 -7.09 9.62 -5.91
N ALA A 81 -8.38 9.86 -5.59
CA ALA A 81 -9.46 9.58 -6.52
C ALA A 81 -9.09 10.15 -7.90
N ASP A 82 -9.10 9.31 -8.93
CA ASP A 82 -8.73 9.70 -10.28
C ASP A 82 -9.62 10.86 -10.75
N LYS A 83 -9.08 12.08 -10.70
CA LYS A 83 -9.72 13.30 -11.23
C LYS A 83 -9.45 13.49 -12.73
N SER A 84 -8.65 12.63 -13.35
CA SER A 84 -8.34 12.68 -14.79
C SER A 84 -9.30 11.83 -15.64
N GLY A 85 -10.06 10.94 -14.99
CA GLY A 85 -11.10 10.15 -15.61
C GLY A 85 -12.31 10.97 -16.09
N PHE A 86 -13.21 10.29 -16.78
CA PHE A 86 -14.42 10.85 -17.40
C PHE A 86 -15.20 11.81 -16.49
N TRP A 87 -15.39 11.48 -15.21
CA TRP A 87 -16.12 12.30 -14.24
C TRP A 87 -15.39 13.57 -13.83
N GLY A 88 -14.06 13.58 -13.84
CA GLY A 88 -13.26 14.78 -13.59
C GLY A 88 -13.35 15.75 -14.77
N LYS A 89 -13.22 15.22 -16.00
CA LYS A 89 -13.45 15.97 -17.25
C LYS A 89 -14.88 16.50 -17.34
N LEU A 90 -15.88 15.71 -16.91
CA LEU A 90 -17.28 16.12 -16.89
C LEU A 90 -17.52 17.26 -15.90
N LYS A 91 -16.92 17.22 -14.71
CA LYS A 91 -17.02 18.30 -13.71
C LYS A 91 -16.34 19.60 -14.20
N GLU A 92 -15.21 19.50 -14.88
CA GLU A 92 -14.54 20.65 -15.50
C GLU A 92 -15.38 21.25 -16.63
N ALA A 93 -15.94 20.40 -17.50
CA ALA A 93 -16.84 20.83 -18.58
C ALA A 93 -18.15 21.44 -18.06
N MET A 94 -18.67 20.96 -16.93
CA MET A 94 -19.88 21.50 -16.29
C MET A 94 -19.59 22.73 -15.40
N GLY A 95 -18.36 22.89 -14.90
CA GLY A 95 -17.93 24.04 -14.11
C GLY A 95 -17.68 25.31 -14.92
N ALA A 96 -17.56 25.21 -16.25
CA ALA A 96 -17.42 26.36 -17.14
C ALA A 96 -18.75 27.06 -17.51
N ARG A 97 -19.87 26.67 -16.88
CA ARG A 97 -21.20 27.26 -17.14
C ARG A 97 -22.04 27.46 -15.87
N VAL A 98 -21.56 28.19 -14.87
CA VAL A 98 -22.43 29.04 -14.03
C VAL A 98 -21.60 30.21 -13.48
N ALA A 99 -22.03 31.42 -13.88
CA ALA A 99 -21.74 32.76 -13.34
C ALA A 99 -20.28 33.26 -13.36
#